data_AF-A0A925GYV6-F1
#
_entry.id   AF-A0A925GYV6-F1
#
_cell.length_a   1.000
_cell.length_b   1.000
_cell.length_c   1.000
_cell.angle_alpha   90.00
_cell.angle_beta   90.00
_cell.angle_gamma   90.00
#
_symmetry.space_group_name_H-M   'P 1'
#
loop_
_entity.id
_entity.type
_entity.pdbx_description
1 polymer ?
#
loop_
_entity_poly.entity_id
_entity_poly.type
_entity_poly.pdbx_seq_one_letter_code
_entity_poly.pdbx_strand_id
1 'polypeptide(L)' 'MDDIHLGSLLNAILFASTGLLLLGVAFVFIDRLTPYDLWKEICENRNIALAILLAGLSIAVALIISAAVH' A
#
# COMPACT_ATOMS: atom_id res chain seq x y z
N MET A 1 4.67 17.82 -31.47
CA MET A 1 5.21 18.09 -30.13
C MET A 1 4.19 18.95 -29.40
N ASP A 2 2.98 18.43 -29.14
CA ASP A 2 1.98 19.04 -28.23
C ASP A 2 0.78 18.09 -28.07
N ASP A 3 1.06 16.81 -27.78
CA ASP A 3 0.04 15.77 -27.67
C ASP A 3 0.17 15.05 -26.33
N ILE A 4 0.46 15.81 -25.27
CA ILE A 4 0.10 15.36 -23.94
C ILE A 4 -1.42 15.33 -23.92
N HIS A 5 -2.00 14.17 -24.22
CA HIS A 5 -3.40 13.92 -23.98
C HIS A 5 -3.62 14.11 -22.48
N LEU A 6 -4.03 15.31 -22.06
CA LEU A 6 -4.31 15.64 -20.67
C LEU A 6 -5.22 14.58 -20.04
N GLY A 7 -6.12 13.99 -20.84
CA GLY A 7 -6.96 12.86 -20.44
C GLY A 7 -6.18 11.59 -20.06
N SER A 8 -5.10 11.26 -20.77
CA SER A 8 -4.24 10.11 -20.44
C SER A 8 -3.42 10.35 -19.17
N LEU A 9 -2.91 11.57 -18.97
CA LEU A 9 -2.26 11.95 -17.70
C LEU A 9 -3.25 11.93 -16.53
N LEU A 10 -4.46 12.46 -16.73
CA LEU A 10 -5.51 12.47 -15.72
C LEU A 10 -5.88 11.03 -15.32
N ASN A 11 -6.07 10.13 -16.30
CA ASN A 11 -6.30 8.72 -16.02
C ASN A 11 -5.14 8.08 -15.27
N ALA A 12 -3.89 8.31 -15.70
CA ALA A 12 -2.72 7.75 -15.01
C ALA A 12 -2.65 8.18 -13.53
N ILE A 13 -2.94 9.45 -13.23
CA ILE A 13 -2.98 9.97 -11.86
C ILE A 13 -4.14 9.35 -11.08
N LEU A 14 -5.31 9.20 -11.68
CA LEU A 14 -6.47 8.57 -11.05
C LEU A 14 -6.20 7.10 -10.71
N PHE A 15 -5.60 6.33 -11.62
CA PHE A 15 -5.22 4.94 -11.36
C PHE A 15 -4.12 4.83 -10.30
N ALA A 16 -3.08 5.67 -10.38
CA ALA A 16 -1.99 5.68 -9.39
C ALA A 16 -2.49 6.05 -7.99
N SER A 17 -3.34 7.07 -7.88
CA SER A 17 -3.94 7.49 -6.60
C SER A 17 -4.91 6.44 -6.05
N THR A 18 -5.70 5.78 -6.91
CA THR A 18 -6.58 4.69 -6.49
C THR A 18 -5.77 3.51 -5.94
N GLY A 19 -4.69 3.12 -6.59
CA GLY A 19 -3.79 2.07 -6.10
C GLY A 19 -3.16 2.44 -4.75
N LEU A 20 -2.72 3.69 -4.59
CA LEU A 20 -2.18 4.19 -3.34
C LEU A 20 -3.22 4.19 -2.20
N LEU A 21 -4.45 4.60 -2.50
CA LEU A 21 -5.56 4.58 -1.54
C LEU A 21 -5.88 3.15 -1.11
N LEU A 22 -5.95 2.21 -2.04
CA LEU A 22 -6.19 0.80 -1.75
C LEU A 22 -5.08 0.21 -0.87
N LEU A 23 -3.82 0.53 -1.15
CA LEU A 23 -2.69 0.12 -0.33
C LEU A 23 -2.83 0.67 1.11
N GLY A 24 -3.18 1.95 1.26
CA GLY A 24 -3.39 2.57 2.57
C GLY A 24 -4.55 1.94 3.35
N VAL A 25 -5.67 1.67 2.68
CA VAL A 25 -6.82 1.00 3.31
C VAL A 25 -6.47 -0.42 3.76
N ALA A 26 -5.73 -1.17 2.94
CA ALA A 26 -5.27 -2.50 3.31
C ALA A 26 -4.34 -2.47 4.53
N PHE A 27 -3.46 -1.47 4.63
CA PHE A 27 -2.58 -1.29 5.78
C PHE A 27 -3.39 -1.04 7.07
N VAL A 28 -4.40 -0.16 7.01
CA VAL A 28 -5.31 0.07 8.15
C VAL A 28 -6.08 -1.19 8.52
N PHE A 29 -6.49 -1.98 7.52
CA PHE A 29 -7.14 -3.27 7.75
C PHE A 29 -6.22 -4.24 8.48
N ILE A 30 -4.94 -4.34 8.07
CA ILE A 30 -3.93 -5.20 8.70
C ILE A 30 -3.67 -4.73 10.14
N ASP A 31 -3.51 -3.42 10.35
CA ASP A 31 -3.30 -2.84 11.68
C ASP A 31 -4.47 -3.18 12.61
N ARG A 32 -5.71 -3.09 12.11
CA ARG A 32 -6.90 -3.48 12.88
C ARG A 32 -7.04 -5.00 13.07
N LEU A 33 -6.56 -5.81 12.12
CA LEU A 33 -6.58 -7.27 12.23
C LEU A 33 -5.55 -7.77 13.26
N THR A 34 -4.47 -7.03 13.43
CA THR A 34 -3.39 -7.37 14.34
C THR A 34 -3.74 -6.78 15.71
N PRO A 35 -4.08 -7.58 16.74
CA PRO A 35 -4.51 -7.06 18.04
C PRO A 35 -3.37 -6.46 18.89
N TYR A 36 -2.21 -6.22 18.29
CA TYR A 36 -1.02 -5.67 18.91
C TYR A 36 -0.77 -4.26 18.40
N ASP A 37 -0.23 -3.38 19.23
CA ASP A 37 0.25 -2.07 18.81
C ASP A 37 1.49 -2.24 17.92
N LEU A 38 1.29 -2.43 16.61
CA LEU A 38 2.37 -2.61 15.63
C LEU A 38 3.45 -1.53 15.75
N TRP A 39 3.02 -0.29 15.95
CA TRP A 39 3.94 0.84 16.15
C TRP A 39 4.84 0.65 17.38
N LYS A 40 4.26 0.22 18.50
CA LYS A 40 4.98 0.01 19.75
C LYS A 40 5.91 -1.19 19.64
N GLU A 41 5.47 -2.28 19.03
CA GLU A 41 6.32 -3.46 18.83
C GLU A 41 7.50 -3.18 17.90
N ILE A 42 7.30 -2.43 16.83
CA ILE A 42 8.33 -2.15 15.83
C ILE A 42 9.31 -1.09 16.34
N CYS A 43 8.81 0.03 16.90
CA CYS A 43 9.65 1.15 17.31
C CYS A 43 10.25 0.99 18.71
N GLU A 44 9.47 0.55 19.71
CA GLU A 44 9.94 0.44 21.10
C GLU A 44 10.57 -0.93 21.36
N ASN A 45 9.86 -2.02 21.03
CA ASN A 45 10.34 -3.37 21.30
C ASN A 45 11.32 -3.90 20.23
N ARG A 46 11.56 -3.15 19.14
CA ARG A 46 12.44 -3.53 18.01
C ARG A 46 12.13 -4.93 17.48
N ASN A 47 10.86 -5.28 17.38
CA ASN A 47 10.46 -6.58 16.85
C ASN A 47 10.62 -6.62 15.33
N ILE A 48 11.82 -7.03 14.89
CA ILE A 48 12.16 -7.13 13.46
C ILE A 48 11.28 -8.16 12.74
N ALA A 49 10.80 -9.20 13.43
CA ALA A 49 9.93 -10.20 12.82
C ALA A 49 8.60 -9.56 12.35
N LEU A 50 8.00 -8.70 13.17
CA LEU A 50 6.79 -7.97 12.79
C LEU A 50 7.06 -6.93 11.70
N ALA A 51 8.22 -6.25 11.73
CA ALA A 51 8.60 -5.32 10.69
C ALA A 51 8.74 -6.01 9.32
N ILE A 52 9.39 -7.18 9.27
CA ILE A 52 9.53 -7.99 8.05
C ILE A 52 8.17 -8.52 7.60
N LEU A 53 7.33 -9.00 8.52
CA LEU A 53 5.98 -9.45 8.22
C LEU A 53 5.15 -8.34 7.57
N LEU A 54 5.17 -7.14 8.16
CA LEU A 54 4.44 -5.97 7.67
C LEU A 54 4.97 -5.51 6.30
N ALA A 55 6.29 -5.54 6.10
CA ALA A 55 6.89 -5.26 4.79
C ALA A 55 6.45 -6.28 3.73
N GLY A 56 6.46 -7.57 4.06
CA GLY A 56 6.01 -8.65 3.17
C GLY A 56 4.53 -8.54 2.82
N LEU A 57 3.67 -8.26 3.81
CA LEU A 57 2.24 -8.00 3.61
C LEU A 57 2.01 -6.79 2.70
N SER A 58 2.75 -5.70 2.90
CA SER A 58 2.66 -4.50 2.06
C SER A 58 3.00 -4.79 0.60
N ILE A 59 4.05 -5.59 0.37
CA ILE A 59 4.44 -6.03 -0.99
C ILE A 59 3.37 -6.94 -1.59
N ALA A 60 2.84 -7.90 -0.82
CA ALA A 60 1.80 -8.81 -1.30
C ALA A 60 0.54 -8.05 -1.74
N VAL A 61 0.08 -7.09 -0.94
CA VAL A 61 -1.06 -6.23 -1.29
C VAL A 61 -0.76 -5.41 -2.55
N ALA A 62 0.44 -4.81 -2.65
CA ALA A 62 0.82 -4.06 -3.84
C ALA A 62 0.78 -4.92 -5.12
N LEU A 63 1.18 -6.19 -5.03
CA LEU A 63 1.11 -7.14 -6.14
C LEU A 63 -0.34 -7.51 -6.51
N ILE A 64 -1.22 -7.71 -5.53
CA ILE A 64 -2.64 -7.96 -5.77
C ILE A 64 -3.29 -6.77 -6.49
N ILE A 65 -2.99 -5.55 -6.03
CA ILE A 65 -3.49 -4.32 -6.67
C ILE A 65 -2.93 -4.22 -8.10
N SER A 66 -1.64 -4.46 -8.30
CA SER A 66 -1.01 -4.46 -9.63
C SER A 66 -1.68 -5.45 -10.58
N ALA A 67 -1.97 -6.66 -10.12
CA ALA A 67 -2.65 -7.69 -10.89
C ALA A 67 -4.13 -7.35 -11.20
N ALA A 68 -4.80 -6.60 -10.32
CA ALA A 68 -6.18 -6.17 -10.50
C ALA A 68 -6.33 -4.93 -11.41
N VAL A 69 -5.28 -4.12 -11.53
CA VAL A 69 -5.24 -2.89 -12.36
C VAL A 69 -4.76 -3.19 -13.79
N HIS A 70 -4.30 -4.42 -14.06
CA HIS A 70 -4.01 -4.92 -15.41
C HIS A 70 -5.29 -5.25 -16.18
#